data_AF-A0A5J4N2L1-F1
#
_entry.id   AF-A0A5J4N2L1-F1
#
_cell.length_a   1.000
_cell.length_b   1.000
_cell.length_c   1.000
_cell.angle_alpha   90.00
_cell.angle_beta   90.00
_cell.angle_gamma   90.00
#
_symmetry.space_group_name_H-M   'P 1'
#
loop_
_entity.id
_entity.type
_entity.pdbx_description
1 polymer ?
#
loop_
_entity_poly.entity_id
_entity_poly.type
_entity_poly.pdbx_seq_one_letter_code
_entity_poly.pdbx_strand_id
1 'polypeptide(L)' 'MGYFMRYAYDARSGQCVKFVYGGCQGNGNRFDSKEECEDQCARTLYDFA' A
#
# COMPACT_ATOMS: atom_id res chain seq x y z
N MET A 1 8.17 14.92 -13.75
CA MET A 1 6.88 14.41 -13.25
C MET A 1 6.68 13.02 -13.81
N GLY A 2 6.63 12.01 -12.95
CA GLY A 2 6.39 10.62 -13.36
C GLY A 2 5.01 10.16 -12.89
N TYR A 3 4.41 9.22 -13.61
CA TYR A 3 3.14 8.60 -13.24
C TYR A 3 3.42 7.13 -12.91
N PHE A 4 3.63 6.85 -11.62
CA PHE A 4 3.92 5.50 -11.16
C PHE A 4 2.68 4.92 -10.48
N MET A 5 2.19 3.80 -10.98
CA MET A 5 1.14 3.03 -10.31
C MET A 5 1.73 2.37 -9.07
N ARG A 6 1.15 2.65 -7.91
CA ARG A 6 1.56 2.13 -6.60
C ARG A 6 0.35 1.68 -5.80
N TYR A 7 0.60 0.96 -4.71
CA TYR A 7 -0.41 0.55 -3.75
C TYR A 7 -0.19 1.23 -2.40
N ALA A 8 -1.27 1.61 -1.74
CA ALA A 8 -1.26 2.12 -0.37
C ALA A 8 -2.37 1.41 0.43
N TYR A 9 -2.10 1.14 1.70
CA TYR A 9 -3.09 0.60 2.62
C TYR A 9 -4.06 1.71 3.05
N ASP A 10 -5.35 1.50 2.83
CA ASP A 10 -6.43 2.34 3.36
C ASP A 10 -7.01 1.66 4.61
N ALA A 11 -6.66 2.19 5.79
CA ALA A 11 -7.07 1.63 7.07
C ALA A 11 -8.58 1.73 7.34
N ARG A 12 -9.32 2.54 6.58
CA ARG A 12 -10.78 2.68 6.73
C ARG A 12 -11.52 1.50 6.11
N SER A 13 -11.08 1.07 4.93
CA SER A 13 -11.58 -0.12 4.24
C SER A 13 -10.87 -1.39 4.68
N GLY A 14 -9.67 -1.27 5.27
CA GLY A 14 -8.82 -2.41 5.60
C GLY A 14 -8.19 -3.06 4.36
N GLN A 15 -8.02 -2.30 3.27
CA GLN A 15 -7.60 -2.83 1.97
C GLN A 15 -6.45 -2.04 1.36
N CYS A 16 -5.65 -2.72 0.54
CA CYS A 16 -4.63 -2.10 -0.29
C CYS A 16 -5.22 -1.59 -1.60
N VAL A 17 -5.20 -0.27 -1.80
CA VAL A 17 -5.78 0.42 -2.94
C VAL A 17 -4.71 0.96 -3.87
N LYS A 18 -5.00 0.99 -5.17
CA LYS A 18 -4.11 1.58 -6.19
C LYS A 18 -4.17 3.10 -6.12
N PHE A 19 -3.02 3.75 -6.28
CA PHE A 19 -2.92 5.19 -6.45
C PHE A 19 -1.78 5.56 -7.40
N VAL A 20 -1.84 6.79 -7.92
CA VAL A 20 -0.81 7.35 -8.80
C VAL A 20 0.18 8.17 -7.98
N TYR A 21 1.46 7.81 -8.05
CA TYR A 21 2.55 8.50 -7.38
C TYR A 21 3.34 9.37 -8.37
N GLY A 22 3.54 10.65 -8.01
CA GLY A 22 4.18 11.67 -8.86
C GLY A 22 5.69 11.52 -9.08
N GLY A 23 6.34 10.60 -8.34
CA GLY A 23 7.74 10.22 -8.56
C GLY A 23 8.75 10.80 -7.57
N CYS A 24 8.40 11.79 -6.74
CA CYS A 24 9.27 12.28 -5.67
C CYS A 24 8.47 12.64 -4.41
N GLN A 25 9.13 12.52 -3.25
CA GLN A 25 8.56 12.69 -1.90
C GLN A 25 7.32 11.82 -1.60
N GLY A 26 7.47 10.86 -0.70
CA GLY A 26 6.35 10.07 -0.19
C GLY A 26 6.64 9.49 1.18
N ASN A 27 5.66 8.78 1.74
CA ASN A 27 5.78 8.10 3.02
C ASN A 27 5.98 6.58 2.81
N GLY A 28 6.10 5.82 3.91
CA GLY A 28 6.24 4.36 3.88
C GLY A 28 4.97 3.60 3.44
N ASN A 29 3.82 4.26 3.29
CA ASN A 29 2.58 3.63 2.83
C ASN A 29 2.52 3.66 1.29
N ARG A 30 3.52 3.06 0.65
CA ARG A 30 3.65 2.99 -0.81
C ARG A 30 4.40 1.74 -1.22
N PHE A 31 3.69 0.84 -1.89
CA PHE A 31 4.16 -0.47 -2.28
C PHE A 31 4.10 -0.65 -3.79
N ASP A 32 4.96 -1.50 -4.33
CA ASP A 32 5.00 -1.78 -5.77
C ASP A 32 3.96 -2.82 -6.19
N SER A 33 3.48 -3.63 -5.24
CA SER A 33 2.47 -4.67 -5.46
C SER A 33 1.38 -4.68 -4.39
N LYS A 34 0.19 -5.18 -4.77
CA LYS A 34 -0.94 -5.37 -3.84
C LYS A 34 -0.56 -6.36 -2.73
N GLU A 35 0.08 -7.46 -3.11
CA GLU A 35 0.54 -8.50 -2.18
C GLU A 35 1.51 -7.94 -1.13
N GLU A 36 2.52 -7.16 -1.55
CA GLU A 36 3.48 -6.54 -0.62
C GLU A 36 2.79 -5.60 0.38
N CYS A 37 1.80 -4.83 -0.08
CA CYS A 37 0.99 -3.98 0.77
C CYS A 37 0.16 -4.82 1.76
N GLU A 38 -0.48 -5.88 1.29
CA GLU A 38 -1.32 -6.76 2.10
C GLU A 38 -0.49 -7.55 3.12
N ASP A 39 0.69 -8.03 2.74
CA ASP A 39 1.60 -8.75 3.63
C ASP A 39 2.14 -7.85 4.75
N GLN A 40 2.47 -6.58 4.43
CA GLN A 40 2.97 -5.65 5.45
C GLN A 40 1.86 -5.05 6.34
N CYS A 41 0.69 -4.73 5.77
CA CYS A 41 -0.33 -3.92 6.45
C CYS A 41 -1.61 -4.68 6.81
N ALA A 42 -1.99 -5.73 6.07
CA ALA A 42 -3.22 -6.48 6.29
C ALA A 42 -2.99 -7.84 6.98
N ARG A 43 -1.84 -8.49 6.73
CA ARG A 43 -1.51 -9.82 7.27
C ARG A 43 -1.17 -9.79 8.75
N THR A 44 -0.74 -8.65 9.28
CA THR A 44 -0.55 -8.43 10.71
C THR A 44 -1.83 -8.63 11.54
N LEU A 45 -3.01 -8.79 10.90
CA LEU A 45 -4.26 -9.15 11.56
C LEU A 45 -4.56 -10.67 11.57
N TYR A 46 -3.85 -11.48 10.79
CA TYR A 46 -4.08 -12.93 10.68
C TYR A 46 -3.11 -13.77 11.52
N ASP A 47 -1.93 -13.25 11.86
CA ASP A 47 -0.95 -13.94 12.72
C ASP A 47 -1.24 -13.83 14.23
N PHE A 48 -2.35 -13.18 14.62
CA PHE A 48 -2.85 -13.15 16.00
C PHE A 48 -4.20 -13.88 16.18
N ALA A 49 -4.64 -14.65 15.17
CA ALA A 49 -5.82 -15.51 15.27
C ALA A 49 -5.47 -16.90 15.79
#